data_AF-A0A968EGS3-F1
#
_entry.id   AF-A0A968EGS3-F1
#
_cell.length_a   1.000
_cell.length_b   1.000
_cell.length_c   1.000
_cell.angle_alpha   90.00
_cell.angle_beta   90.00
_cell.angle_gamma   90.00
#
_symmetry.space_group_name_H-M   'P 1'
#
loop_
_entity.id
_entity.type
_entity.pdbx_description
1 polymer ?
#
loop_
_entity_poly.entity_id
_entity_poly.type
_entity_poly.pdbx_seq_one_letter_code
_entity_poly.pdbx_strand_id
1 'polypeptide(L)'
;MSFMLLFAAMEPQSVAREDYFRKECEAGIRQACEKLEVLMSSKVVGERLTARSAEFWKEVNTQALMLDEKRPNLGAAYPLVMRDFIALEQAAGAPVQLDESRLPLCATHYHNYWINRKLWYPSTEEGNPDWPSIYEFIVDHYYGFCLKN
;
A
#
# COMPACT_ATOMS: atom_id res chain seq x y z
N MET A 1 -22.68 53.13 2.62
CA MET A 1 -22.81 51.75 3.15
C MET A 1 -22.53 50.80 2.00
N SER A 2 -21.29 50.32 1.87
CA SER A 2 -20.92 49.33 0.85
C SER A 2 -21.19 47.93 1.38
N PHE A 3 -22.14 47.23 0.75
CA PHE A 3 -22.31 45.80 0.92
C PHE A 3 -21.25 45.09 0.08
N MET A 4 -20.16 44.61 0.70
CA MET A 4 -19.35 43.57 0.08
C MET A 4 -20.12 42.26 0.17
N LEU A 5 -20.62 41.79 -0.97
CA LEU A 5 -21.10 40.43 -1.16
C LEU A 5 -19.89 39.48 -1.09
N LEU A 6 -19.71 38.82 0.05
CA LEU A 6 -18.89 37.63 0.17
C LEU A 6 -19.54 36.52 -0.66
N PHE A 7 -19.07 36.33 -1.89
CA PHE A 7 -19.22 35.05 -2.55
C PHE A 7 -18.30 34.07 -1.81
N ALA A 8 -18.88 33.32 -0.87
CA ALA A 8 -18.26 32.10 -0.40
C ALA A 8 -18.06 31.22 -1.64
N ALA A 9 -16.81 31.10 -2.09
CA ALA A 9 -16.42 30.05 -3.00
C ALA A 9 -16.70 28.73 -2.27
N MET A 10 -17.85 28.12 -2.55
CA MET A 10 -18.05 26.71 -2.23
C MET A 10 -16.98 25.97 -3.03
N GLU A 11 -15.93 25.54 -2.33
CA GLU A 11 -15.00 24.55 -2.89
C GLU A 11 -15.85 23.40 -3.44
N PRO A 12 -15.58 22.91 -4.66
CA PRO A 12 -16.31 21.77 -5.18
C PRO A 12 -16.08 20.62 -4.21
N GLN A 13 -17.13 20.24 -3.46
CA GLN A 13 -17.13 19.03 -2.66
C GLN A 13 -16.91 17.90 -3.65
N SER A 14 -15.68 17.42 -3.74
CA SER A 14 -15.38 16.18 -4.45
C SER A 14 -16.25 15.13 -3.78
N VAL A 15 -17.36 14.75 -4.41
CA VAL A 15 -18.19 13.65 -3.93
C VAL A 15 -17.22 12.48 -3.77
N ALA A 16 -17.07 11.99 -2.54
CA ALA A 16 -16.17 10.88 -2.28
C ALA A 16 -16.56 9.77 -3.24
N ARG A 17 -15.58 9.16 -3.93
CA ARG A 17 -15.83 8.17 -5.00
C ARG A 17 -16.78 7.05 -4.54
N GLU A 18 -16.71 6.71 -3.26
CA GLU A 18 -17.63 5.80 -2.58
C GLU A 18 -19.08 6.30 -2.61
N ASP A 19 -19.33 7.53 -2.16
CA ASP A 19 -20.67 8.15 -2.16
C ASP A 19 -21.28 8.28 -3.56
N TYR A 20 -20.44 8.53 -4.56
CA TYR A 20 -20.88 8.56 -5.96
C TYR A 20 -21.37 7.18 -6.41
N PHE A 21 -20.55 6.14 -6.28
CA PHE A 21 -20.96 4.79 -6.72
C PHE A 21 -22.08 4.20 -5.86
N ARG A 22 -22.17 4.58 -4.58
CA ARG A 22 -23.29 4.24 -3.69
C ARG A 22 -24.62 4.76 -4.23
N LYS A 23 -24.70 6.06 -4.53
CA LYS A 23 -25.92 6.67 -5.10
C LYS A 23 -26.32 6.06 -6.44
N GLU A 24 -25.35 5.87 -7.34
CA GLU A 24 -25.61 5.29 -8.66
C GLU A 24 -26.06 3.81 -8.56
N CYS A 25 -25.51 3.04 -7.61
CA CYS A 25 -25.96 1.67 -7.35
C CYS A 25 -27.38 1.63 -6.78
N GLU A 26 -27.71 2.50 -5.82
CA GLU A 26 -29.06 2.65 -5.26
C GLU A 26 -30.08 3.07 -6.34
N ALA A 27 -29.63 3.81 -7.35
CA ALA A 27 -30.43 4.16 -8.54
C ALA A 27 -30.60 2.99 -9.54
N GLY A 28 -30.05 1.81 -9.25
CA GLY A 28 -30.20 0.59 -10.06
C GLY A 28 -29.14 0.40 -11.15
N ILE A 29 -28.07 1.20 -11.17
CA ILE A 29 -26.99 1.06 -12.16
C ILE A 29 -26.07 -0.07 -11.72
N ARG A 30 -26.24 -1.26 -12.32
CA ARG A 30 -25.47 -2.47 -11.99
C ARG A 30 -23.95 -2.25 -12.02
N GLN A 31 -23.42 -1.55 -13.02
CA GLN A 31 -21.99 -1.29 -13.12
C GLN A 31 -21.47 -0.45 -11.93
N ALA A 32 -22.29 0.44 -11.38
CA ALA A 32 -21.93 1.21 -10.19
C ALA A 32 -21.88 0.32 -8.94
N CYS A 33 -22.79 -0.65 -8.82
CA CYS A 33 -22.75 -1.65 -7.74
C CYS A 33 -21.47 -2.49 -7.79
N GLU A 34 -21.07 -2.97 -8.98
CA GLU A 34 -19.83 -3.74 -9.16
C GLU A 34 -18.60 -2.89 -8.80
N LYS A 35 -18.57 -1.61 -9.20
CA LYS A 35 -17.48 -0.68 -8.83
C LYS A 35 -17.46 -0.38 -7.33
N LEU A 36 -18.62 -0.24 -6.69
CA LEU A 36 -18.73 -0.01 -5.25
C LEU A 36 -18.22 -1.22 -4.47
N GLU A 37 -18.59 -2.43 -4.88
CA GLU A 37 -18.12 -3.67 -4.26
C GLU A 37 -16.60 -3.80 -4.33
N VAL A 38 -16.01 -3.56 -5.50
CA VAL A 38 -14.55 -3.53 -5.68
C VAL A 38 -13.89 -2.48 -4.79
N LEU A 39 -14.46 -1.27 -4.73
CA LEU A 39 -13.93 -0.19 -3.89
C LEU A 39 -13.95 -0.56 -2.41
N MET A 40 -15.08 -1.10 -1.93
CA MET A 40 -15.24 -1.54 -0.54
C MET A 40 -14.27 -2.67 -0.21
N SER A 41 -14.17 -3.69 -1.08
CA SER A 41 -13.20 -4.77 -0.90
C SER A 41 -11.77 -4.25 -0.85
N SER A 42 -11.41 -3.30 -1.72
CA SER A 42 -10.07 -2.70 -1.76
C SER A 42 -9.78 -1.90 -0.49
N LYS A 43 -10.78 -1.21 0.06
CA LYS A 43 -10.66 -0.46 1.31
C LYS A 43 -10.36 -1.39 2.49
N VAL A 44 -11.09 -2.50 2.59
CA VAL A 44 -10.85 -3.50 3.67
C VAL A 44 -9.44 -4.10 3.56
N VAL A 45 -8.98 -4.42 2.34
CA VAL A 45 -7.59 -4.88 2.12
C VAL A 45 -6.59 -3.79 2.55
N GLY A 46 -6.84 -2.53 2.19
CA GLY A 46 -6.00 -1.40 2.59
C GLY A 46 -5.94 -1.20 4.12
N GLU A 47 -7.08 -1.30 4.80
CA GLU A 47 -7.15 -1.20 6.26
C GLU A 47 -6.36 -2.34 6.94
N ARG A 48 -6.47 -3.58 6.45
CA ARG A 48 -5.66 -4.70 6.93
C ARG A 48 -4.17 -4.51 6.66
N LEU A 49 -3.82 -4.04 5.47
CA LEU A 49 -2.45 -3.76 5.08
C LEU A 49 -1.81 -2.74 6.02
N THR A 50 -2.46 -1.60 6.24
CA THR A 50 -1.96 -0.55 7.14
C THR A 50 -1.92 -0.99 8.60
N ALA A 51 -2.90 -1.77 9.06
CA ALA A 51 -2.86 -2.33 10.41
C ALA A 51 -1.68 -3.31 10.58
N ARG A 52 -1.44 -4.19 9.59
CA ARG A 52 -0.35 -5.17 9.68
C ARG A 52 1.02 -4.52 9.50
N SER A 53 1.15 -3.50 8.64
CA SER A 53 2.41 -2.79 8.41
C SER A 53 2.96 -2.15 9.70
N ALA A 54 2.08 -1.65 10.57
CA ALA A 54 2.46 -1.09 11.86
C ALA A 54 2.96 -2.12 12.89
N GLU A 55 2.52 -3.38 12.78
CA GLU A 55 2.78 -4.41 13.80
C GLU A 55 3.87 -5.40 13.41
N PHE A 56 3.96 -5.78 12.14
CA PHE A 56 4.84 -6.85 11.64
C PHE A 56 6.29 -6.74 12.15
N TRP A 57 6.83 -5.52 12.19
CA TRP A 57 8.23 -5.28 12.51
C TRP A 57 8.57 -5.42 14.00
N LYS A 58 7.56 -5.51 14.87
CA LYS A 58 7.76 -5.81 16.29
C LYS A 58 8.13 -7.29 16.51
N GLU A 59 7.82 -8.14 15.54
CA GLU A 59 8.04 -9.59 15.58
C GLU A 59 9.30 -10.02 14.80
N VAL A 60 9.94 -9.08 14.09
CA VAL A 60 11.07 -9.34 13.20
C VAL A 60 12.33 -8.67 13.73
N ASN A 61 13.46 -9.37 13.68
CA ASN A 61 14.75 -8.75 13.95
C ASN A 61 15.16 -7.83 12.78
N THR A 62 14.75 -6.57 12.84
CA THR A 62 15.05 -5.56 11.82
C THR A 62 16.54 -5.24 11.71
N GLN A 63 17.35 -5.46 12.76
CA GLN A 63 18.80 -5.28 12.67
C GLN A 63 19.44 -6.27 11.69
N ALA A 64 18.91 -7.48 11.58
CA ALA A 64 19.34 -8.46 10.59
C ALA A 64 18.93 -8.08 9.16
N LEU A 65 18.05 -7.09 9.00
CA LEU A 65 17.60 -6.54 7.73
C LEU A 65 18.30 -5.23 7.39
N MET A 66 19.46 -4.96 7.98
CA MET A 66 20.28 -3.79 7.69
C MET A 66 21.53 -4.20 6.90
N LEU A 67 21.89 -3.41 5.89
CA LEU A 67 23.18 -3.53 5.20
C LEU A 67 24.31 -2.85 6.01
N ASP A 68 23.96 -1.76 6.69
CA ASP A 68 24.80 -0.98 7.60
C ASP A 68 23.90 -0.21 8.57
N GLU A 69 24.47 0.68 9.39
CA GLU A 69 23.74 1.42 10.42
C GLU A 69 22.52 2.21 9.90
N LYS A 70 22.45 2.56 8.62
CA LYS A 70 21.39 3.43 8.07
C LYS A 70 20.62 2.81 6.93
N ARG A 71 21.22 1.91 6.15
CA ARG A 71 20.61 1.37 4.92
C ARG A 71 19.94 0.02 5.15
N PRO A 72 18.64 -0.12 4.83
CA PRO A 72 17.96 -1.40 4.94
C PRO A 72 18.33 -2.32 3.77
N ASN A 73 18.42 -3.61 4.06
CA ASN A 73 18.45 -4.68 3.07
C ASN A 73 17.03 -4.98 2.57
N LEU A 74 16.54 -4.13 1.67
CA LEU A 74 15.20 -4.30 1.10
C LEU A 74 15.02 -5.61 0.33
N GLY A 75 16.10 -6.20 -0.21
CA GLY A 75 16.02 -7.48 -0.91
C GLY A 75 15.74 -8.65 0.05
N ALA A 76 16.28 -8.59 1.26
CA ALA A 76 15.98 -9.55 2.33
C ALA A 76 14.61 -9.30 2.97
N ALA A 77 14.20 -8.03 3.13
CA ALA A 77 12.90 -7.67 3.68
C ALA A 77 11.73 -8.09 2.77
N TYR A 78 11.89 -7.94 1.45
CA TYR A 78 10.85 -8.18 0.45
C TYR A 78 10.13 -9.53 0.58
N PRO A 79 10.82 -10.69 0.58
CA PRO A 79 10.14 -11.98 0.69
C PRO A 79 9.47 -12.20 2.05
N LEU A 80 9.96 -11.58 3.12
CA LEU A 80 9.34 -11.69 4.44
C LEU A 80 7.98 -10.97 4.45
N VAL A 81 7.97 -9.73 3.97
CA VAL A 81 6.75 -8.92 3.85
C VAL A 81 5.72 -9.60 2.95
N MET A 82 6.13 -10.09 1.78
CA MET A 82 5.18 -10.70 0.85
C MET A 82 4.57 -12.00 1.38
N ARG A 83 5.35 -12.82 2.10
CA ARG A 83 4.81 -14.02 2.74
C ARG A 83 3.84 -13.68 3.87
N ASP A 84 4.18 -12.70 4.71
CA ASP A 84 3.31 -12.22 5.78
C ASP A 84 1.99 -11.66 5.23
N PHE A 85 2.06 -10.79 4.23
CA PHE A 85 0.89 -10.20 3.60
C PHE A 85 -0.02 -11.26 2.96
N ILE A 86 0.55 -12.20 2.20
CA ILE A 86 -0.25 -13.26 1.57
C ILE A 86 -0.89 -14.16 2.62
N ALA A 87 -0.18 -14.50 3.70
CA ALA A 87 -0.74 -15.27 4.80
C ALA A 87 -1.90 -14.53 5.51
N LEU A 88 -1.75 -13.22 5.75
CA LEU A 88 -2.81 -12.36 6.30
C LEU A 88 -4.05 -12.38 5.42
N GLU A 89 -3.89 -12.18 4.12
CA GLU A 89 -5.00 -12.13 3.17
C GLU A 89 -5.68 -13.50 3.00
N GLN A 90 -4.91 -14.59 3.00
CA GLN A 90 -5.45 -15.96 3.00
C GLN A 90 -6.24 -16.26 4.27
N ALA A 91 -5.76 -15.83 5.44
CA ALA A 91 -6.51 -15.95 6.69
C ALA A 91 -7.82 -15.15 6.68
N ALA A 92 -7.86 -14.06 5.93
CA ALA A 92 -9.07 -13.27 5.67
C ALA A 92 -9.98 -13.86 4.55
N GLY A 93 -9.62 -15.01 3.98
CA GLY A 93 -10.39 -15.71 2.94
C GLY A 93 -10.16 -15.19 1.51
N ALA A 94 -9.17 -14.32 1.29
CA ALA A 94 -8.85 -13.84 -0.05
C ALA A 94 -8.20 -14.95 -0.90
N PRO A 95 -8.60 -15.13 -2.17
CA PRO A 95 -8.05 -16.16 -3.05
C PRO A 95 -6.70 -15.73 -3.66
N VAL A 96 -5.76 -15.31 -2.81
CA VAL A 96 -4.44 -14.84 -3.23
C VAL A 96 -3.39 -15.93 -3.06
N GLN A 97 -2.42 -15.96 -3.98
CA GLN A 97 -1.26 -16.83 -3.91
C GLN A 97 0.01 -16.04 -4.20
N LEU A 98 1.08 -16.38 -3.48
CA LEU A 98 2.39 -15.83 -3.72
C LEU A 98 3.07 -16.56 -4.89
N ASP A 99 3.53 -15.82 -5.89
CA ASP A 99 4.39 -16.36 -6.93
C ASP A 99 5.83 -16.40 -6.42
N GLU A 100 6.16 -17.49 -5.72
CA GLU A 100 7.50 -17.73 -5.17
C GLU A 100 8.59 -17.76 -6.26
N SER A 101 8.24 -18.05 -7.52
CA SER A 101 9.21 -18.12 -8.62
C SER A 101 9.69 -16.73 -9.06
N ARG A 102 8.81 -15.72 -9.01
CA ARG A 102 9.12 -14.33 -9.36
C ARG A 102 9.75 -13.54 -8.22
N LEU A 103 9.49 -13.97 -6.98
CA LEU A 103 9.84 -13.23 -5.77
C LEU A 103 11.32 -12.80 -5.70
N PRO A 104 12.32 -13.65 -6.05
CA PRO A 104 13.73 -13.24 -6.02
C PRO A 104 14.07 -12.11 -6.99
N LEU A 105 13.48 -12.14 -8.20
CA LEU A 105 13.71 -11.11 -9.22
C LEU A 105 13.07 -9.79 -8.78
N CYS A 106 11.87 -9.84 -8.22
CA CYS A 106 11.16 -8.66 -7.75
C CYS A 106 11.82 -8.02 -6.53
N ALA A 107 12.30 -8.83 -5.58
CA ALA A 107 13.11 -8.36 -4.46
C ALA A 107 14.40 -7.67 -4.93
N THR A 108 15.09 -8.27 -5.90
CA THR A 108 16.30 -7.70 -6.50
C THR A 108 16.01 -6.38 -7.21
N HIS A 109 14.95 -6.33 -8.01
CA HIS A 109 14.54 -5.11 -8.71
C HIS A 109 14.24 -3.98 -7.72
N TYR A 110 13.38 -4.24 -6.72
CA TYR A 110 12.99 -3.28 -5.71
C TYR A 110 14.20 -2.75 -4.92
N HIS A 111 15.07 -3.66 -4.47
CA HIS A 111 16.28 -3.29 -3.75
C HIS A 111 17.23 -2.43 -4.62
N ASN A 112 17.46 -2.84 -5.87
CA ASN A 112 18.34 -2.10 -6.77
C ASN A 112 17.79 -0.70 -7.07
N TYR A 113 16.48 -0.60 -7.26
CA TYR A 113 15.81 0.65 -7.59
C TYR A 113 16.00 1.68 -6.46
N TRP A 114 15.78 1.29 -5.20
CA TRP A 114 15.85 2.24 -4.08
C TRP A 114 17.24 2.39 -3.48
N ILE A 115 17.94 1.27 -3.23
CA ILE A 115 19.21 1.27 -2.50
C ILE A 115 20.39 1.50 -3.44
N ASN A 116 20.54 0.69 -4.48
CA ASN A 116 21.77 0.72 -5.30
C ASN A 116 21.81 1.93 -6.24
N ARG A 117 20.66 2.40 -6.73
CA ARG A 117 20.57 3.65 -7.49
C ARG A 117 20.55 4.90 -6.61
N LYS A 118 20.61 4.75 -5.28
CA LYS A 118 20.61 5.84 -4.29
C LYS A 118 19.47 6.85 -4.52
N LEU A 119 18.30 6.36 -4.91
CA LEU A 119 17.16 7.23 -5.20
C LEU A 119 16.59 7.77 -3.90
N TRP A 120 15.95 6.89 -3.12
CA TRP A 120 15.26 7.19 -1.88
C TRP A 120 14.66 5.88 -1.33
N TYR A 121 14.41 5.78 -0.03
CA TYR A 121 13.55 4.74 0.54
C TYR A 121 12.77 5.36 1.71
N PRO A 122 11.61 4.80 2.10
CA PRO A 122 10.86 5.32 3.23
C PRO A 122 11.71 5.31 4.50
N SER A 123 11.87 6.48 5.10
CA SER A 123 12.70 6.70 6.28
C SER A 123 12.02 7.68 7.24
N THR A 124 12.26 7.51 8.54
CA THR A 124 11.82 8.48 9.56
C THR A 124 12.57 9.81 9.42
N GLU A 125 12.18 10.83 10.18
CA GLU A 125 12.87 12.12 10.19
C GLU A 125 14.35 12.00 10.60
N GLU A 126 14.69 11.01 11.42
CA GLU A 126 16.07 10.69 11.84
C GLU A 126 16.87 9.91 10.78
N GLY A 127 16.24 9.54 9.67
CA GLY A 127 16.85 8.78 8.57
C GLY A 127 16.95 7.28 8.81
N ASN A 128 16.28 6.75 9.84
CA ASN A 128 16.13 5.30 10.03
C ASN A 128 15.09 4.74 9.05
N PRO A 129 15.16 3.46 8.66
CA PRO A 129 14.12 2.86 7.83
C PRO A 129 12.73 3.00 8.48
N ASP A 130 11.78 3.55 7.74
CA ASP A 130 10.37 3.57 8.13
C ASP A 130 9.75 2.24 7.71
N TRP A 131 9.87 1.26 8.59
CA TRP A 131 9.48 -0.11 8.32
C TRP A 131 8.00 -0.27 7.95
N PRO A 132 7.02 0.35 8.65
CA PRO A 132 5.62 0.34 8.21
C PRO A 132 5.44 0.80 6.75
N SER A 133 6.01 1.95 6.38
CA SER A 133 5.92 2.41 4.99
C SER A 133 6.65 1.47 4.02
N ILE A 134 7.81 0.94 4.39
CA ILE A 134 8.53 -0.06 3.57
C ILE A 134 7.66 -1.29 3.30
N TYR A 135 6.91 -1.78 4.30
CA TYR A 135 5.99 -2.91 4.14
C TYR A 135 4.96 -2.63 3.06
N GLU A 136 4.27 -1.50 3.15
CA GLU A 136 3.22 -1.11 2.20
C GLU A 136 3.77 -0.93 0.78
N PHE A 137 4.95 -0.30 0.66
CA PHE A 137 5.58 -0.06 -0.64
C PHE A 137 6.11 -1.36 -1.29
N ILE A 138 6.49 -2.37 -0.50
CA ILE A 138 6.84 -3.70 -1.01
C ILE A 138 5.60 -4.38 -1.61
N VAL A 139 4.46 -4.32 -0.91
CA VAL A 139 3.18 -4.88 -1.37
C VAL A 139 2.72 -4.15 -2.64
N ASP A 140 2.75 -2.81 -2.64
CA ASP A 140 2.39 -2.01 -3.81
C ASP A 140 3.30 -2.33 -5.01
N HIS A 141 4.62 -2.42 -4.80
CA HIS A 141 5.53 -2.84 -5.86
C HIS A 141 5.22 -4.24 -6.41
N TYR A 142 4.81 -5.18 -5.55
CA TYR A 142 4.49 -6.54 -6.00
C TYR A 142 3.30 -6.55 -6.96
N TYR A 143 2.18 -5.95 -6.57
CA TYR A 143 0.98 -5.92 -7.41
C TYR A 143 1.07 -4.90 -8.55
N GLY A 144 1.78 -3.79 -8.33
CA GLY A 144 1.92 -2.69 -9.28
C GLY A 144 2.93 -2.97 -10.39
N PHE A 145 3.97 -3.76 -10.11
CA PHE A 145 5.07 -4.02 -11.03
C PHE A 145 5.36 -5.51 -11.23
N CYS A 146 5.56 -6.28 -10.15
CA CYS A 146 6.04 -7.67 -10.23
C CYS A 146 5.07 -8.63 -10.94
N LEU A 147 3.76 -8.47 -10.70
CA LEU A 147 2.74 -9.31 -11.33
C LEU A 147 2.31 -8.83 -12.72
N LYS A 148 2.63 -7.58 -13.09
CA LYS A 148 2.23 -7.01 -14.38
C LYS A 148 3.26 -7.23 -15.49
N ASN A 149 4.52 -7.50 -15.11
CA ASN A 149 5.64 -7.74 -16.02
C ASN A 149 6.16 -9.17 -15.89
#